data_AF-A0A7S0WW85-F1
#
_entry.id   AF-A0A7S0WW85-F1
#
_cell.length_a   1.000
_cell.length_b   1.000
_cell.length_c   1.000
_cell.angle_alpha   90.00
_cell.angle_beta   90.00
_cell.angle_gamma   90.00
#
_symmetry.space_group_name_H-M   'P 1'
#
loop_
_entity.id
_entity.type
_entity.pdbx_description
1 polymer ?
#
loop_
_entity_poly.entity_id
_entity_poly.type
_entity_poly.pdbx_seq_one_letter_code
_entity_poly.pdbx_strand_id
1 'polypeptide(L)'
;SPRDRQGHPYALRAVHYAEAEELVWLMKHARATYGFAQQVGAISSTASTMSTLTVKKLFFDLTADVAAADNTSALCELAEISEEEVLLAEWRSATFSPCHTLVHDRGALVLSIRGSLSNDDVLTDACGELIAFEGGHVHEGMLAAAFYVQCNIQEALASAVRKYPGAPLYVTGHSLGG
;
A
#
# COMPACT_ATOMS: atom_id res chain seq x y z
N SER A 1 -20.75 -46.22 0.21
CA SER A 1 -21.94 -45.55 0.80
C SER A 1 -21.45 -44.60 1.88
N PRO A 2 -21.91 -43.34 1.90
CA PRO A 2 -21.09 -42.18 2.23
C PRO A 2 -20.80 -42.10 3.72
N ARG A 3 -19.52 -42.25 4.07
CA ARG A 3 -18.95 -41.74 5.33
C ARG A 3 -18.06 -40.55 4.96
N ASP A 4 -18.07 -39.57 5.87
CA ASP A 4 -17.09 -38.49 5.99
C ASP A 4 -17.26 -37.28 5.06
N ARG A 5 -18.28 -36.46 5.37
CA ARG A 5 -18.29 -35.01 5.14
C ARG A 5 -18.78 -34.26 6.39
N GLN A 6 -18.11 -34.47 7.52
CA GLN A 6 -18.20 -33.52 8.64
C GLN A 6 -16.90 -32.74 8.69
N GLY A 7 -16.88 -31.58 8.03
CA GLY A 7 -15.80 -30.61 8.16
C GLY A 7 -15.70 -30.17 9.62
N HIS A 8 -14.56 -30.45 10.24
CA HIS A 8 -14.33 -30.19 11.65
C HIS A 8 -14.34 -28.67 11.90
N PRO A 9 -15.08 -28.14 12.90
CA PRO A 9 -15.25 -26.69 13.13
C PRO A 9 -13.94 -25.94 13.39
N TYR A 10 -12.88 -26.67 13.75
CA TYR A 10 -11.53 -26.13 13.92
C TYR A 10 -10.83 -25.81 12.59
N ALA A 11 -11.13 -26.53 11.50
CA ALA A 11 -10.55 -26.27 10.20
C ALA A 11 -11.06 -24.94 9.61
N LEU A 12 -12.37 -24.67 9.75
CA LEU A 12 -12.96 -23.40 9.35
C LEU A 12 -12.40 -22.22 10.17
N ARG A 13 -12.21 -22.40 11.48
CA ARG A 13 -11.57 -21.38 12.32
C ARG A 13 -10.13 -21.12 11.90
N ALA A 14 -9.34 -22.16 11.64
CA ALA A 14 -7.95 -22.01 11.22
C ALA A 14 -7.82 -21.25 9.89
N VAL A 15 -8.70 -21.51 8.92
CA VAL A 15 -8.75 -20.76 7.65
C VAL A 15 -9.05 -19.28 7.90
N HIS A 16 -10.06 -18.96 8.72
CA HIS A 16 -10.38 -17.57 9.06
C HIS A 16 -9.27 -16.85 9.82
N TYR A 17 -8.53 -17.53 10.69
CA TYR A 17 -7.37 -16.94 11.36
C TYR A 17 -6.23 -16.67 10.38
N ALA A 18 -5.96 -17.58 9.45
CA ALA A 18 -4.95 -17.37 8.41
C ALA A 18 -5.29 -16.18 7.50
N GLU A 19 -6.55 -16.08 7.06
CA GLU A 19 -7.05 -14.94 6.28
C GLU A 19 -6.94 -13.62 7.06
N ALA A 20 -7.29 -13.64 8.36
CA ALA A 20 -7.18 -12.46 9.21
C ALA A 20 -5.72 -12.04 9.45
N GLU A 21 -4.80 -12.98 9.64
CA GLU A 21 -3.38 -12.71 9.78
C GLU A 21 -2.79 -12.12 8.49
N GLU A 22 -3.20 -12.62 7.32
CA GLU A 22 -2.81 -12.06 6.03
C GLU A 22 -3.29 -10.62 5.88
N LEU A 23 -4.55 -10.33 6.22
CA LEU A 23 -5.09 -8.97 6.17
C LEU A 23 -4.38 -8.02 7.14
N VAL A 24 -4.10 -8.46 8.37
CA VAL A 24 -3.35 -7.67 9.35
C VAL A 24 -1.94 -7.39 8.84
N TRP A 25 -1.29 -8.38 8.23
CA TRP A 25 0.03 -8.25 7.64
C TRP A 25 0.04 -7.28 6.45
N LEU A 26 -0.89 -7.40 5.49
CA LEU A 26 -1.03 -6.47 4.37
C LEU A 26 -1.36 -5.04 4.83
N MET A 27 -2.10 -4.89 5.94
CA MET A 27 -2.39 -3.59 6.53
C MET A 27 -1.14 -2.97 7.20
N LYS A 28 -0.22 -3.77 7.76
CA LYS A 28 1.08 -3.26 8.24
C LYS A 28 1.85 -2.63 7.08
N HIS A 29 1.94 -3.32 5.95
CA HIS A 29 2.60 -2.83 4.74
C HIS A 29 1.94 -1.55 4.20
N ALA A 30 0.61 -1.52 4.06
CA ALA A 30 -0.13 -0.34 3.64
C ALA A 30 0.13 0.90 4.52
N ARG A 31 0.32 0.71 5.83
CA ARG A 31 0.67 1.79 6.77
C ARG A 31 2.15 2.16 6.70
N ALA A 32 3.03 1.17 6.54
CA ALA A 32 4.47 1.39 6.49
C ALA A 32 4.90 2.21 5.26
N THR A 33 4.15 2.15 4.16
CA THR A 33 4.35 3.00 2.97
C THR A 33 4.04 4.49 3.19
N TYR A 34 3.55 4.89 4.37
CA TYR A 34 3.55 6.30 4.79
C TYR A 34 4.89 6.77 5.37
N GLY A 35 5.84 5.85 5.59
CA GLY A 35 7.21 6.14 6.02
C GLY A 35 7.26 6.89 7.36
N PHE A 36 8.14 7.87 7.44
CA PHE A 36 8.44 8.60 8.66
C PHE A 36 7.20 9.29 9.27
N ALA A 37 6.27 9.76 8.43
CA ALA A 37 5.03 10.38 8.89
C ALA A 37 4.17 9.44 9.76
N GLN A 38 4.14 8.15 9.42
CA GLN A 38 3.46 7.14 10.23
C GLN A 38 4.21 6.82 11.53
N GLN A 39 5.54 6.76 11.46
CA GLN A 39 6.41 6.46 12.60
C GLN A 39 6.30 7.52 13.70
N VAL A 40 6.28 8.82 13.35
CA VAL A 40 6.11 9.92 14.30
C VAL A 40 4.66 10.09 14.79
N GLY A 41 3.79 9.15 14.48
CA GLY A 41 2.40 9.14 14.94
C GLY A 41 1.53 10.24 14.34
N ALA A 42 1.91 10.82 13.19
CA ALA A 42 1.09 11.82 12.52
C ALA A 42 -0.19 11.21 11.88
N ILE A 43 -0.28 9.87 11.79
CA ILE A 43 -1.34 9.12 11.10
C ILE A 43 -1.78 7.92 11.96
N SER A 44 -2.28 8.16 13.19
CA SER A 44 -2.47 7.09 14.20
C SER A 44 -3.89 6.52 14.32
N SER A 45 -4.92 7.05 13.66
CA SER A 45 -6.27 6.43 13.63
C SER A 45 -7.17 7.02 12.53
N THR A 46 -8.28 6.39 12.14
CA THR A 46 -9.22 6.94 11.13
C THR A 46 -9.81 8.30 11.53
N ALA A 47 -10.22 8.44 12.79
CA ALA A 47 -10.73 9.70 13.35
C ALA A 47 -9.61 10.73 13.58
N SER A 48 -8.43 10.30 14.04
CA SER A 48 -7.24 11.15 14.15
C SER A 48 -6.74 11.58 12.79
N THR A 49 -6.86 10.77 11.74
CA THR A 49 -6.43 11.16 10.39
C THR A 49 -7.30 12.30 9.88
N MET A 50 -8.63 12.24 9.98
CA MET A 50 -9.46 13.40 9.57
C MET A 50 -9.18 14.67 10.38
N SER A 51 -8.99 14.56 11.69
CA SER A 51 -8.77 15.71 12.58
C SER A 51 -7.33 16.25 12.53
N THR A 52 -6.33 15.38 12.40
CA THR A 52 -4.91 15.74 12.24
C THR A 52 -4.64 16.26 10.84
N LEU A 53 -5.32 15.75 9.80
CA LEU A 53 -5.30 16.37 8.47
C LEU A 53 -5.85 17.80 8.57
N THR A 54 -6.90 18.07 9.33
CA THR A 54 -7.43 19.45 9.44
C THR A 54 -6.48 20.40 10.20
N VAL A 55 -5.79 19.92 11.24
CA VAL A 55 -4.98 20.78 12.14
C VAL A 55 -3.49 20.85 11.76
N LYS A 56 -2.89 19.76 11.25
CA LYS A 56 -1.47 19.75 10.80
C LYS A 56 -1.29 20.20 9.34
N LYS A 57 -2.32 20.16 8.48
CA LYS A 57 -2.25 20.65 7.07
C LYS A 57 -2.09 22.17 6.95
N LEU A 58 -2.30 22.95 8.02
CA LEU A 58 -2.07 24.40 7.96
C LEU A 58 -0.57 24.76 8.11
N PHE A 59 0.29 23.82 8.55
CA PHE A 59 1.66 24.15 8.97
C PHE A 59 2.77 23.15 8.55
N PHE A 60 2.48 21.97 7.97
CA PHE A 60 3.52 20.96 7.73
C PHE A 60 3.27 20.06 6.50
N ASP A 61 4.11 20.18 5.47
CA ASP A 61 4.35 19.12 4.48
C ASP A 61 5.47 18.20 5.00
N LEU A 62 5.12 17.33 5.95
CA LEU A 62 6.07 16.38 6.57
C LEU A 62 6.62 15.33 5.60
N THR A 63 6.12 15.25 4.36
CA THR A 63 6.51 14.20 3.41
C THR A 63 7.38 14.68 2.27
N ALA A 64 7.35 15.97 1.92
CA ALA A 64 8.25 16.53 0.92
C ALA A 64 9.68 16.76 1.45
N ASP A 65 9.84 17.01 2.76
CA ASP A 65 11.13 17.43 3.36
C ASP A 65 11.92 16.30 4.06
N VAL A 66 11.39 15.08 4.10
CA VAL A 66 12.06 13.93 4.74
C VAL A 66 12.90 13.19 3.70
N ALA A 67 14.15 12.87 4.05
CA ALA A 67 15.04 12.15 3.14
C ALA A 67 14.46 10.77 2.81
N ALA A 68 14.65 10.32 1.56
CA ALA A 68 14.20 9.00 1.12
C ALA A 68 14.73 7.87 2.03
N ALA A 69 15.96 8.01 2.54
CA ALA A 69 16.56 7.04 3.46
C ALA A 69 15.79 6.93 4.80
N ASP A 70 15.34 8.06 5.36
CA ASP A 70 14.57 8.06 6.61
C ASP A 70 13.19 7.40 6.41
N ASN A 71 12.56 7.62 5.25
CA ASN A 71 11.32 6.94 4.91
C ASN A 71 11.52 5.42 4.71
N THR A 72 12.61 5.00 4.08
CA THR A 72 12.96 3.58 3.93
C THR A 72 13.26 2.93 5.28
N SER A 73 13.98 3.61 6.18
CA SER A 73 14.22 3.11 7.54
C SER A 73 12.91 2.95 8.31
N ALA A 74 12.00 3.93 8.20
CA ALA A 74 10.69 3.87 8.83
C ALA A 74 9.82 2.73 8.25
N LEU A 75 9.86 2.52 6.92
CA LEU A 75 9.20 1.39 6.26
C LEU A 75 9.67 0.07 6.86
N CYS A 76 10.99 -0.13 6.96
CA CYS A 76 11.58 -1.36 7.48
C CYS A 76 11.17 -1.61 8.94
N GLU A 77 11.23 -0.58 9.78
CA GLU A 77 10.84 -0.69 11.20
C GLU A 77 9.34 -1.01 11.36
N LEU A 78 8.47 -0.32 10.62
CA LEU A 78 7.01 -0.48 10.73
C LEU A 78 6.51 -1.81 10.14
N ALA A 79 7.13 -2.27 9.05
CA ALA A 79 6.80 -3.53 8.41
C ALA A 79 7.54 -4.73 9.02
N GLU A 80 8.50 -4.50 9.92
CA GLU A 80 9.35 -5.52 10.54
C GLU A 80 10.17 -6.33 9.51
N ILE A 81 10.67 -5.64 8.47
CA ILE A 81 11.48 -6.22 7.37
C ILE A 81 12.89 -5.62 7.35
N SER A 82 13.81 -6.25 6.64
CA SER A 82 15.15 -5.70 6.42
C SER A 82 15.23 -4.85 5.15
N GLU A 83 16.26 -4.00 5.02
CA GLU A 83 16.43 -3.16 3.83
C GLU A 83 16.63 -3.99 2.55
N GLU A 84 17.20 -5.19 2.65
CA GLU A 84 17.39 -6.12 1.51
C GLU A 84 16.07 -6.68 0.97
N GLU A 85 15.01 -6.61 1.76
CA GLU A 85 13.65 -6.99 1.37
C GLU A 85 12.94 -5.86 0.61
N VAL A 86 13.47 -4.63 0.64
CA VAL A 86 12.96 -3.49 -0.14
C VAL A 86 13.51 -3.56 -1.57
N LEU A 87 12.64 -3.90 -2.52
CA LEU A 87 13.01 -4.04 -3.93
C LEU A 87 12.92 -2.72 -4.68
N LEU A 88 11.95 -1.88 -4.29
CA LEU A 88 11.76 -0.52 -4.80
C LEU A 88 11.01 0.32 -3.76
N ALA A 89 11.39 1.58 -3.61
CA ALA A 89 10.67 2.55 -2.80
C ALA A 89 10.65 3.93 -3.49
N GLU A 90 9.47 4.33 -3.97
CA GLU A 90 9.20 5.65 -4.53
C GLU A 90 8.53 6.53 -3.48
N TRP A 91 9.29 7.48 -2.95
CA TRP A 91 8.87 8.38 -1.86
C TRP A 91 8.42 9.75 -2.35
N ARG A 92 8.61 10.05 -3.64
CA ARG A 92 8.10 11.29 -4.25
C ARG A 92 6.67 11.05 -4.70
N SER A 93 5.81 12.02 -4.43
CA SER A 93 4.45 12.05 -4.95
C SER A 93 4.25 13.28 -5.81
N ALA A 94 3.50 13.11 -6.90
CA ALA A 94 2.95 14.18 -7.71
C ALA A 94 1.54 13.77 -8.14
N THR A 95 0.81 14.66 -8.82
CA THR A 95 -0.51 14.35 -9.39
C THR A 95 -0.43 13.09 -10.25
N PHE A 96 -1.26 12.09 -9.94
CA PHE A 96 -1.29 10.77 -10.58
C PHE A 96 0.00 9.95 -10.48
N SER A 97 0.92 10.34 -9.59
CA SER A 97 2.18 9.63 -9.32
C SER A 97 2.27 9.35 -7.82
N PRO A 98 1.51 8.39 -7.28
CA PRO A 98 1.50 8.12 -5.85
C PRO A 98 2.82 7.50 -5.39
N CYS A 99 3.18 7.75 -4.13
CA CYS A 99 4.25 7.01 -3.47
C CYS A 99 3.87 5.54 -3.37
N HIS A 100 4.84 4.66 -3.61
CA HIS A 100 4.62 3.23 -3.57
C HIS A 100 5.91 2.47 -3.28
N THR A 101 5.77 1.27 -2.74
CA THR A 101 6.88 0.40 -2.38
C THR A 101 6.61 -1.00 -2.90
N LEU A 102 7.65 -1.67 -3.40
CA LEU A 102 7.63 -3.10 -3.70
C LEU A 102 8.62 -3.79 -2.78
N VAL A 103 8.13 -4.73 -1.96
CA VAL A 103 8.96 -5.48 -1.00
C VAL A 103 8.78 -6.98 -1.19
N HIS A 104 9.75 -7.78 -0.76
CA HIS A 104 9.61 -9.22 -0.63
C HIS A 104 9.57 -9.60 0.85
N ASP A 105 8.42 -10.04 1.34
CA ASP A 105 8.22 -10.40 2.74
C ASP A 105 7.39 -11.69 2.83
N ARG A 106 7.72 -12.55 3.80
CA ARG A 106 7.07 -13.86 4.04
C ARG A 106 6.92 -14.76 2.80
N GLY A 107 7.85 -14.66 1.84
CA GLY A 107 7.83 -15.44 0.60
C GLY A 107 6.85 -14.91 -0.46
N ALA A 108 6.37 -13.68 -0.28
CA ALA A 108 5.48 -12.98 -1.19
C ALA A 108 6.05 -11.63 -1.60
N LEU A 109 5.62 -11.14 -2.77
CA LEU A 109 5.86 -9.78 -3.20
C LEU A 109 4.68 -8.92 -2.74
N VAL A 110 4.97 -7.77 -2.12
CA VAL A 110 3.93 -6.85 -1.65
C VAL A 110 4.16 -5.48 -2.29
N LEU A 111 3.25 -5.11 -3.19
CA LEU A 111 3.14 -3.77 -3.74
C LEU A 111 2.21 -2.96 -2.83
N SER A 112 2.74 -1.93 -2.20
CA SER A 112 1.96 -1.03 -1.34
C SER A 112 1.88 0.35 -1.96
N ILE A 113 0.68 0.91 -2.09
CA ILE A 113 0.43 2.23 -2.67
C ILE A 113 -0.07 3.16 -1.56
N ARG A 114 0.62 4.30 -1.37
CA ARG A 114 0.27 5.29 -0.34
C ARG A 114 -0.96 6.08 -0.78
N GLY A 115 -1.96 6.19 0.12
CA GLY A 115 -3.06 7.13 -0.07
C GLY A 115 -2.62 8.59 0.13
N SER A 116 -3.40 9.52 -0.40
CA SER A 116 -3.08 10.95 -0.43
C SER A 116 -2.93 11.60 0.95
N LEU A 117 -1.95 12.50 1.09
CA LEU A 117 -1.68 13.26 2.32
C LEU A 117 -2.10 14.73 2.24
N SER A 118 -2.36 15.27 1.03
CA SER A 118 -2.86 16.63 0.84
C SER A 118 -4.36 16.65 0.47
N ASN A 119 -5.06 17.76 0.70
CA ASN A 119 -6.45 17.93 0.23
C ASN A 119 -6.49 18.18 -1.29
N ASP A 120 -5.40 18.70 -1.87
CA ASP A 120 -5.31 18.98 -3.31
C ASP A 120 -5.20 17.68 -4.12
N ASP A 121 -4.52 16.66 -3.59
CA ASP A 121 -4.54 15.30 -4.15
C ASP A 121 -5.97 14.74 -4.12
N VAL A 122 -6.67 14.80 -2.98
CA VAL A 122 -8.03 14.25 -2.83
C VAL A 122 -9.07 15.00 -3.67
N LEU A 123 -8.96 16.33 -3.80
CA LEU A 123 -9.88 17.15 -4.59
C LEU A 123 -9.63 16.99 -6.09
N THR A 124 -8.37 16.88 -6.52
CA THR A 124 -8.02 16.59 -7.93
C THR A 124 -8.43 15.16 -8.30
N ASP A 125 -8.26 14.21 -7.39
CA ASP A 125 -8.67 12.80 -7.53
C ASP A 125 -10.19 12.58 -7.43
N ALA A 126 -10.97 13.59 -7.04
CA ALA A 126 -12.44 13.54 -7.04
C ALA A 126 -13.07 14.26 -8.24
N CYS A 127 -12.28 15.04 -8.99
CA CYS A 127 -12.75 15.84 -10.13
C CYS A 127 -12.47 15.18 -11.49
N GLY A 128 -11.91 13.97 -11.53
CA GLY A 128 -11.62 13.28 -12.78
C GLY A 128 -12.87 12.77 -13.47
N GLU A 129 -12.84 12.76 -14.80
CA GLU A 129 -13.93 12.24 -15.58
C GLU A 129 -14.03 10.71 -15.42
N LEU A 130 -15.26 10.22 -15.44
CA LEU A 130 -15.53 8.80 -15.51
C LEU A 130 -15.40 8.37 -16.97
N ILE A 131 -14.36 7.60 -17.29
CA ILE A 131 -14.06 7.15 -18.65
C ILE A 131 -14.40 5.67 -18.84
N ALA A 132 -14.77 5.28 -20.05
CA ALA A 132 -14.99 3.88 -20.40
C ALA A 132 -13.64 3.14 -20.49
N PHE A 133 -13.51 2.01 -19.79
CA PHE A 133 -12.29 1.20 -19.77
C PHE A 133 -12.64 -0.27 -19.56
N GLU A 134 -12.09 -1.17 -20.40
CA GLU A 134 -12.26 -2.64 -20.32
C GLU A 134 -13.73 -3.10 -20.09
N GLY A 135 -14.68 -2.46 -20.78
CA GLY A 135 -16.11 -2.79 -20.67
C GLY A 135 -16.81 -2.25 -19.43
N GLY A 136 -16.10 -1.51 -18.57
CA GLY A 136 -16.63 -0.78 -17.43
C GLY A 136 -16.34 0.71 -17.52
N HIS A 137 -16.44 1.38 -16.38
CA HIS A 137 -16.10 2.79 -16.22
C HIS A 137 -15.13 2.95 -15.07
N VAL A 138 -14.12 3.80 -15.23
CA VAL A 138 -13.07 4.05 -14.24
C VAL A 138 -12.84 5.55 -14.11
N HIS A 139 -12.43 5.98 -12.92
CA HIS A 139 -11.99 7.34 -12.70
C HIS A 139 -10.65 7.56 -13.42
N GLU A 140 -10.58 8.53 -14.33
CA GLU A 140 -9.39 8.78 -15.15
C GLU A 140 -8.11 8.92 -14.32
N GLY A 141 -8.15 9.68 -13.22
CA GLY A 141 -7.01 9.87 -12.35
C GLY A 141 -6.52 8.59 -11.67
N MET A 142 -7.44 7.68 -11.33
CA MET A 142 -7.09 6.39 -10.73
C MET A 142 -6.43 5.47 -11.76
N LEU A 143 -6.95 5.49 -12.99
CA LEU A 143 -6.36 4.75 -14.09
C LEU A 143 -4.95 5.27 -14.41
N ALA A 144 -4.76 6.59 -14.47
CA ALA A 144 -3.46 7.20 -14.67
C ALA A 144 -2.46 6.83 -13.57
N ALA A 145 -2.88 6.88 -12.30
CA ALA A 145 -2.07 6.48 -11.16
C ALA A 145 -1.67 5.00 -11.21
N ALA A 146 -2.62 4.11 -11.55
CA ALA A 146 -2.35 2.69 -11.70
C ALA A 146 -1.32 2.42 -12.82
N PHE A 147 -1.47 3.10 -13.97
CA PHE A 147 -0.49 3.00 -15.07
C PHE A 147 0.89 3.52 -14.67
N TYR A 148 0.96 4.64 -13.94
CA TYR A 148 2.21 5.16 -13.45
C TYR A 148 2.94 4.14 -12.57
N VAL A 149 2.26 3.58 -11.56
CA VAL A 149 2.82 2.57 -10.67
C VAL A 149 3.26 1.34 -11.45
N GLN A 150 2.41 0.83 -12.35
CA GLN A 150 2.73 -0.34 -13.19
C GLN A 150 4.03 -0.13 -13.98
N CYS A 151 4.18 1.02 -14.63
CA CYS A 151 5.38 1.36 -15.38
C CYS A 151 6.61 1.51 -14.47
N ASN A 152 6.46 2.15 -13.31
CA ASN A 152 7.57 2.41 -12.38
C ASN A 152 8.13 1.11 -11.79
N ILE A 153 7.28 0.14 -11.46
CA ILE A 153 7.71 -1.12 -10.83
C ILE A 153 8.17 -2.19 -11.83
N GLN A 154 8.00 -1.98 -13.14
CA GLN A 154 8.13 -3.05 -14.14
C GLN A 154 9.48 -3.79 -14.05
N GLU A 155 10.58 -3.06 -13.95
CA GLU A 155 11.93 -3.64 -13.89
C GLU A 155 12.20 -4.34 -12.55
N ALA A 156 11.78 -3.72 -11.44
CA ALA A 156 11.92 -4.27 -10.10
C ALA A 156 11.11 -5.56 -9.96
N LEU A 157 9.86 -5.56 -10.42
CA LEU A 157 8.98 -6.71 -10.42
C LEU A 157 9.51 -7.84 -11.31
N ALA A 158 9.99 -7.53 -12.52
CA ALA A 158 10.59 -8.53 -13.39
C ALA A 158 11.82 -9.20 -12.75
N SER A 159 12.65 -8.42 -12.03
CA SER A 159 13.80 -8.93 -11.29
C SER A 159 13.38 -9.77 -10.08
N ALA A 160 12.33 -9.33 -9.37
CA ALA A 160 11.75 -10.03 -8.24
C ALA A 160 11.20 -11.40 -8.64
N VAL A 161 10.44 -11.49 -9.73
CA VAL A 161 9.86 -12.75 -10.24
C VAL A 161 10.95 -13.76 -10.62
N ARG A 162 12.08 -13.30 -11.16
CA ARG A 162 13.24 -14.16 -11.43
C ARG A 162 13.94 -14.64 -10.15
N LYS A 163 14.04 -13.76 -9.15
CA LYS A 163 14.71 -14.06 -7.87
C LYS A 163 13.86 -14.94 -6.95
N TYR A 164 12.54 -14.78 -6.98
CA TYR A 164 11.55 -15.44 -6.13
C TYR A 164 10.47 -16.12 -7.00
N PRO A 165 10.82 -17.18 -7.75
CA PRO A 165 9.89 -17.83 -8.65
C PRO A 165 8.71 -18.44 -7.88
N GLY A 166 7.48 -18.12 -8.30
CA GLY A 166 6.25 -18.62 -7.68
C GLY A 166 5.78 -17.85 -6.45
N ALA A 167 6.48 -16.78 -6.04
CA ALA A 167 5.99 -15.89 -5.01
C ALA A 167 4.69 -15.20 -5.47
N PRO A 168 3.62 -15.20 -4.66
CA PRO A 168 2.41 -14.44 -4.97
C PRO A 168 2.70 -12.94 -4.91
N LEU A 169 1.98 -12.15 -5.73
CA LEU A 169 1.99 -10.70 -5.66
C LEU A 169 0.70 -10.22 -4.98
N TYR A 170 0.85 -9.52 -3.87
CA TYR A 170 -0.22 -8.80 -3.20
C TYR A 170 -0.12 -7.31 -3.52
N VAL A 171 -1.27 -6.68 -3.75
CA VAL A 171 -1.40 -5.24 -3.89
C VAL A 171 -2.21 -4.74 -2.69
N THR A 172 -1.70 -3.73 -1.99
CA THR A 172 -2.33 -3.18 -0.79
C THR A 172 -2.15 -1.66 -0.75
N GLY A 173 -2.97 -1.01 0.06
CA GLY A 173 -2.91 0.41 0.30
C GLY A 173 -3.93 0.80 1.35
N HIS A 174 -3.82 2.02 1.84
CA HIS A 174 -4.75 2.57 2.82
C HIS A 174 -5.41 3.83 2.27
N SER A 175 -6.70 4.01 2.57
CA SER A 175 -7.52 5.09 2.01
C SER A 175 -7.57 5.00 0.48
N LEU A 176 -7.08 6.02 -0.24
CA LEU A 176 -7.10 6.09 -1.70
C LEU A 176 -6.12 5.13 -2.40
N GLY A 177 -5.14 4.60 -1.67
CA GLY A 177 -4.20 3.63 -2.23
C GLY A 177 -4.74 2.20 -2.30
N GLY A 178 -5.91 1.94 -1.70
CA GLY A 178 -6.56 0.63 -1.66
C GLY A 178 -7.68 0.45 -2.68
#